data_AF-A0A950T4K5-F1
#
_entry.id   AF-A0A950T4K5-F1
#
_cell.length_a   1.000
_cell.length_b   1.000
_cell.length_c   1.000
_cell.angle_alpha   90.00
_cell.angle_beta   90.00
_cell.angle_gamma   90.00
#
_symmetry.space_group_name_H-M   'P 1'
#
loop_
_entity.id
_entity.type
_entity.pdbx_description
1 polymer ?
#
loop_
_entity_poly.entity_id
_entity_poly.type
_entity_poly.pdbx_seq_one_letter_code
_entity_poly.pdbx_strand_id
1 'polypeptide(L)'
;MKTPVYWRRPDLQFPPIFDTIFFDIDGVLIKTIASFHATDIAVAEYVTGTMHGLDWGQREGKSLLTMQDVETFKQAGGYNNDWDMCYLLAALSTARCREWRRTSLAERS
;
A
#
# COMPACT_ATOMS: atom_id res chain seq x y z
N MET A 1 -0.24 32.90 0.66
CA MET A 1 0.89 32.46 1.51
C MET A 1 0.75 30.96 1.77
N LYS A 2 1.75 30.15 1.44
CA LYS A 2 1.75 28.72 1.80
C LYS A 2 2.09 28.60 3.28
N THR A 3 1.18 28.06 4.08
CA THR A 3 1.46 27.76 5.50
C THR A 3 2.62 26.78 5.58
N PRO A 4 3.68 27.07 6.36
CA PRO A 4 4.72 26.07 6.59
C PRO A 4 4.11 24.90 7.36
N VAL A 5 4.16 23.70 6.77
CA VAL A 5 3.61 22.43 7.30
C VAL A 5 4.59 21.82 8.30
N TYR A 6 5.11 22.62 9.22
CA TYR A 6 5.98 22.13 10.27
C TYR A 6 5.42 22.59 11.59
N TRP A 7 4.86 21.65 12.34
CA TRP A 7 4.53 21.91 13.72
C TRP A 7 5.85 22.07 14.49
N ARG A 8 6.07 23.26 15.03
CA ARG A 8 7.18 23.53 15.94
C ARG A 8 6.60 23.74 17.33
N ARG A 9 7.13 23.01 18.30
CA ARG A 9 6.80 23.20 19.71
C ARG A 9 7.10 24.67 20.11
N PRO A 10 6.11 25.46 20.56
CA PRO A 10 6.26 26.93 20.75
C PRO A 10 7.34 27.34 21.75
N ASP A 11 7.57 26.53 22.78
CA ASP A 11 8.52 26.75 23.88
C ASP A 11 9.89 26.08 23.64
N LEU A 12 10.12 25.48 22.47
CA LEU A 12 11.38 24.79 22.17
C LEU A 12 12.51 25.79 21.89
N GLN A 13 13.33 26.03 22.92
CA GLN A 13 14.64 26.67 22.76
C GLN A 13 15.59 25.66 22.11
N PHE A 14 15.97 25.91 20.85
CA PHE A 14 16.80 25.02 20.05
C PHE A 14 18.15 25.67 19.73
N PRO A 15 19.28 24.94 19.85
CA PRO A 15 19.37 23.56 20.35
C PRO A 15 19.46 23.51 21.89
N PRO A 16 18.65 22.68 22.58
CA PRO A 16 19.00 22.28 23.94
C PRO A 16 20.29 21.45 23.89
N ILE A 17 21.06 21.39 24.97
CA ILE A 17 22.19 20.45 25.06
C ILE A 17 21.62 19.03 25.04
N PHE A 18 22.09 18.20 24.13
CA PHE A 18 21.75 16.79 24.04
C PHE A 18 23.02 15.97 23.85
N ASP A 19 23.07 14.78 24.44
CA ASP A 19 24.18 13.83 24.28
C ASP A 19 23.86 12.75 23.23
N THR A 20 22.60 12.63 22.79
CA THR A 20 22.15 11.58 21.87
C THR A 20 20.94 12.04 21.06
N ILE A 21 20.89 11.61 19.79
CA ILE A 21 19.73 11.77 18.90
C ILE A 21 19.36 10.37 18.36
N PHE A 22 18.07 10.06 18.39
CA PHE A 22 17.52 8.85 17.77
C PHE A 22 16.79 9.21 16.49
N PHE A 23 16.99 8.40 15.46
CA PHE A 23 16.30 8.52 14.18
C PHE A 23 15.50 7.25 13.95
N ASP A 24 14.24 7.41 13.56
CA ASP A 24 13.48 6.33 12.96
C ASP A 24 14.02 6.03 11.56
N ILE A 25 13.74 4.84 11.03
CA ILE A 25 14.19 4.45 9.69
C ILE A 25 13.13 4.81 8.66
N ASP A 26 11.94 4.23 8.81
CA ASP A 26 10.87 4.31 7.82
C ASP A 26 10.23 5.70 7.81
N GLY A 27 10.28 6.37 6.67
CA GLY A 27 9.74 7.73 6.52
C GLY A 27 10.61 8.84 7.13
N VAL A 28 11.74 8.49 7.78
CA VAL A 28 12.72 9.45 8.31
C VAL A 28 14.06 9.32 7.58
N LEU A 29 14.76 8.18 7.74
CA LEU A 29 16.04 7.95 7.04
C LEU A 29 15.84 7.37 5.65
N ILE A 30 14.80 6.56 5.44
CA ILE A 30 14.52 5.85 4.19
C ILE A 30 13.05 6.02 3.80
N LYS A 31 12.80 6.32 2.52
CA LYS A 31 11.45 6.32 1.96
C LYS A 31 11.06 4.90 1.54
N THR A 32 10.29 4.20 2.39
CA THR A 32 9.96 2.77 2.21
C THR A 32 8.53 2.49 1.74
N ILE A 33 7.62 3.47 1.82
CA ILE A 33 6.21 3.30 1.44
C ILE A 33 6.05 2.73 0.01
N ALA A 34 6.82 3.26 -0.95
CA ALA A 34 6.71 2.84 -2.34
C ALA A 34 7.14 1.39 -2.56
N SER A 35 8.16 0.91 -1.83
CA SER A 35 8.62 -0.48 -1.94
C SER A 35 7.66 -1.47 -1.30
N PHE A 36 7.04 -1.11 -0.18
CA PHE A 36 6.05 -1.98 0.48
C PHE A 36 4.81 -2.14 -0.39
N HIS A 37 4.25 -1.03 -0.89
CA HIS A 37 3.07 -1.11 -1.76
C HIS A 37 3.36 -1.83 -3.08
N ALA A 38 4.56 -1.67 -3.65
CA ALA A 38 4.97 -2.44 -4.84
C ALA A 38 5.02 -3.94 -4.54
N THR A 39 5.47 -4.32 -3.34
CA THR A 39 5.54 -5.71 -2.91
C THR A 39 4.14 -6.31 -2.74
N ASP A 40 3.22 -5.59 -2.09
CA ASP A 40 1.82 -6.00 -1.92
C ASP A 40 1.15 -6.31 -3.27
N ILE A 41 1.33 -5.42 -4.25
CA ILE A 41 0.80 -5.60 -5.61
C ILE A 41 1.45 -6.80 -6.29
N ALA A 42 2.78 -6.91 -6.24
CA ALA A 42 3.51 -8.00 -6.89
C ALA A 42 3.09 -9.38 -6.34
N VAL A 43 2.86 -9.50 -5.04
CA VAL A 43 2.38 -10.74 -4.41
C VAL A 43 0.96 -11.05 -4.89
N ALA A 44 0.06 -10.08 -4.91
CA ALA A 44 -1.31 -10.28 -5.40
C ALA A 44 -1.35 -10.71 -6.87
N GLU A 45 -0.52 -10.09 -7.72
CA GLU A 45 -0.36 -10.46 -9.13
C GLU A 45 0.21 -11.86 -9.30
N TYR A 46 1.23 -12.22 -8.51
CA TYR A 46 1.82 -13.54 -8.54
C TYR A 46 0.81 -14.63 -8.15
N VAL A 47 0.07 -14.44 -7.06
CA VAL A 47 -0.93 -15.40 -6.60
C VAL A 47 -2.08 -15.51 -7.63
N THR A 48 -2.62 -14.38 -8.08
CA THR A 48 -3.76 -14.39 -9.01
C THR A 48 -3.38 -14.95 -10.38
N GLY A 49 -2.24 -14.50 -10.93
CA GLY A 49 -1.84 -14.83 -12.30
C GLY A 49 -1.03 -16.11 -12.41
N THR A 50 -0.02 -16.28 -11.55
CA THR A 50 0.90 -17.42 -11.64
C THR A 50 0.35 -18.65 -10.92
N MET A 51 -0.11 -18.50 -9.68
CA MET A 51 -0.60 -19.64 -8.89
C MET A 51 -2.00 -20.10 -9.33
N HIS A 52 -2.89 -19.17 -9.67
CA HIS A 52 -4.25 -19.49 -10.09
C HIS A 52 -4.49 -19.48 -11.61
N GLY A 53 -3.52 -19.03 -12.42
CA GLY A 53 -3.65 -19.02 -13.88
C GLY A 53 -4.70 -18.05 -14.40
N LEU A 54 -5.08 -17.03 -13.61
CA LEU A 54 -6.13 -16.08 -13.98
C LEU A 54 -5.56 -14.88 -14.74
N ASP A 55 -6.34 -14.36 -15.69
CA ASP A 55 -5.96 -13.18 -16.48
C ASP A 55 -6.96 -12.04 -16.24
N TRP A 56 -6.46 -10.91 -15.76
CA TRP A 56 -7.20 -9.65 -15.60
C TRP A 56 -7.03 -8.70 -16.79
N GLY A 57 -6.41 -9.17 -17.88
CA GLY A 57 -5.97 -8.36 -19.01
C GLY A 57 -4.53 -7.89 -18.84
N GLN A 58 -3.70 -8.63 -18.11
CA GLN A 58 -2.29 -8.30 -17.89
C GLN A 58 -1.53 -8.18 -19.21
N ARG A 59 -1.91 -8.99 -20.21
CA ARG A 59 -1.32 -8.99 -21.56
C ARG A 59 -1.67 -7.72 -22.36
N GLU A 60 -2.73 -7.04 -21.97
CA GLU A 60 -3.18 -5.77 -22.54
C GLU A 60 -2.57 -4.57 -21.78
N GLY A 61 -1.66 -4.82 -20.83
CA GLY A 61 -1.05 -3.79 -20.00
C GLY A 61 -1.94 -3.30 -18.86
N LYS A 62 -3.01 -4.02 -18.51
CA LYS A 62 -3.85 -3.67 -17.37
C LYS A 62 -3.16 -4.07 -16.06
N SER A 63 -3.06 -3.13 -15.14
CA SER A 63 -2.63 -3.40 -13.76
C SER A 63 -3.73 -4.15 -13.00
N LEU A 64 -3.35 -5.11 -12.17
CA LEU A 64 -4.32 -5.77 -11.29
C LEU A 64 -4.83 -4.81 -10.22
N LEU A 65 -3.89 -4.08 -9.62
CA LEU A 65 -4.07 -3.12 -8.54
C LEU A 65 -3.12 -1.94 -8.78
N THR A 66 -3.48 -0.78 -8.22
CA THR A 66 -2.68 0.43 -8.23
C THR A 66 -2.15 0.75 -6.83
N MET A 67 -1.14 1.62 -6.76
CA MET A 67 -0.64 2.13 -5.47
C MET A 67 -1.75 2.80 -4.63
N GLN A 68 -2.73 3.41 -5.31
CA GLN A 68 -3.85 4.08 -4.64
C GLN A 68 -4.83 3.07 -4.03
N ASP A 69 -4.97 1.88 -4.62
CA ASP A 69 -5.82 0.82 -4.07
C ASP A 69 -5.23 0.33 -2.74
N VAL A 70 -3.91 0.09 -2.70
CA VAL A 70 -3.19 -0.29 -1.47
C VAL A 70 -3.32 0.80 -0.39
N GLU A 71 -3.09 2.07 -0.75
CA GLU A 71 -3.22 3.19 0.17
C GLU A 71 -4.64 3.28 0.76
N THR A 72 -5.67 3.08 -0.06
CA THR A 72 -7.07 3.10 0.39
C THR A 72 -7.32 2.05 1.48
N PHE A 73 -6.80 0.84 1.31
CA PHE A 73 -6.92 -0.20 2.34
C PHE A 73 -6.07 0.09 3.58
N LYS A 74 -4.85 0.64 3.44
CA LYS A 74 -4.04 1.07 4.59
C LYS A 74 -4.77 2.14 5.41
N GLN A 75 -5.36 3.13 4.75
CA GLN A 75 -6.09 4.24 5.40
C GLN A 75 -7.40 3.80 6.07
N ALA A 76 -8.06 2.76 5.54
CA ALA A 76 -9.24 2.17 6.19
C ALA A 76 -8.90 1.52 7.54
N GLY A 77 -7.62 1.21 7.77
CA GLY A 77 -7.13 0.53 8.97
C GLY A 77 -7.36 -0.99 8.93
N GLY A 78 -6.67 -1.71 9.82
CA GLY A 78 -6.77 -3.17 9.93
C GLY A 78 -5.78 -3.97 9.06
N TYR A 79 -5.09 -3.33 8.11
CA TYR A 79 -4.11 -3.97 7.22
C TYR A 79 -2.72 -3.34 7.33
N ASN A 80 -2.32 -2.95 8.54
CA ASN A 80 -1.01 -2.34 8.80
C ASN A 80 0.14 -3.34 8.56
N ASN A 81 -0.15 -4.64 8.68
CA ASN A 81 0.76 -5.71 8.32
C ASN A 81 0.66 -6.04 6.82
N ASP A 82 1.78 -6.04 6.12
CA ASP A 82 1.83 -6.28 4.67
C ASP A 82 1.44 -7.72 4.29
N TRP A 83 1.62 -8.71 5.17
CA TRP A 83 1.12 -10.06 4.92
C TRP A 83 -0.40 -10.09 4.89
N ASP A 84 -1.05 -9.42 5.85
CA ASP A 84 -2.53 -9.33 5.87
C ASP A 84 -3.04 -8.57 4.64
N MET A 85 -2.32 -7.52 4.22
CA MET A 85 -2.60 -6.80 2.97
C MET A 85 -2.48 -7.73 1.76
N CYS A 86 -1.39 -8.48 1.64
CA CYS A 86 -1.17 -9.44 0.55
C CYS A 86 -2.30 -10.48 0.48
N TYR A 87 -2.71 -11.04 1.62
CA TYR A 87 -3.82 -11.99 1.66
C TYR A 87 -5.14 -11.37 1.18
N LEU A 88 -5.46 -10.17 1.65
CA LEU A 88 -6.66 -9.44 1.23
C LEU A 88 -6.66 -9.22 -0.29
N LEU A 89 -5.59 -8.62 -0.81
CA LEU A 89 -5.48 -8.21 -2.20
C LEU A 89 -5.52 -9.43 -3.13
N ALA A 90 -4.82 -10.51 -2.78
CA ALA A 90 -4.86 -11.76 -3.53
C ALA A 90 -6.25 -12.39 -3.53
N ALA A 91 -6.93 -12.42 -2.38
CA ALA A 91 -8.27 -12.99 -2.26
C ALA A 91 -9.30 -12.21 -3.09
N LEU A 92 -9.32 -10.87 -2.97
CA LEU A 92 -10.22 -10.02 -3.73
C LEU A 92 -9.96 -10.09 -5.23
N SER A 93 -8.68 -10.04 -5.63
CA SER A 93 -8.28 -10.15 -7.04
C SER A 93 -8.69 -11.49 -7.65
N THR A 94 -8.46 -12.58 -6.93
CA THR A 94 -8.88 -13.92 -7.35
C THR A 94 -10.39 -14.01 -7.48
N ALA A 95 -11.14 -13.55 -6.47
CA ALA A 95 -12.60 -13.52 -6.49
C ALA A 95 -13.14 -12.70 -7.67
N ARG A 96 -12.57 -11.52 -7.91
CA ARG A 96 -12.93 -10.64 -9.04
C ARG A 96 -12.71 -11.32 -10.39
N CYS A 97 -11.58 -12.01 -10.56
CA CYS A 97 -11.21 -12.66 -11.81
C CYS A 97 -11.93 -13.99 -12.06
N ARG A 98 -12.39 -14.69 -11.02
CA ARG A 98 -12.97 -16.03 -11.13
C ARG A 98 -14.45 -16.05 -10.76
N GLU A 99 -14.79 -15.90 -9.49
CA GLU A 99 -16.16 -16.04 -8.96
C GLU A 99 -17.09 -14.92 -9.42
N TRP A 100 -16.62 -13.68 -9.36
CA TRP A 100 -17.41 -12.49 -9.68
C TRP A 100 -17.31 -12.10 -11.14
N ARG A 101 -16.57 -12.86 -11.95
CA ARG A 101 -16.34 -12.53 -13.35
C ARG A 101 -17.67 -12.38 -14.08
N ARG A 102 -17.87 -11.23 -14.75
CA ARG A 102 -19.12 -10.85 -15.45
C ARG A 102 -20.32 -10.63 -14.52
N THR A 103 -20.08 -10.37 -13.25
CA THR A 103 -21.11 -9.92 -12.30
C THR A 103 -20.88 -8.45 -11.95
N SER A 104 -21.91 -7.79 -11.43
CA SER A 104 -21.80 -6.41 -10.94
C SER A 104 -20.87 -6.25 -9.73
N LEU A 105 -20.53 -7.35 -9.04
CA LEU A 105 -19.55 -7.32 -7.95
C LEU A 105 -18.14 -7.06 -8.47
N ALA A 106 -17.77 -7.63 -9.62
CA ALA A 106 -16.45 -7.40 -10.22
C ALA A 106 -16.25 -5.97 -10.72
N GLU A 107 -17.33 -5.24 -11.00
CA GLU A 107 -17.29 -3.83 -11.40
C GLU A 107 -17.16 -2.88 -10.20
N ARG A 108 -17.49 -3.35 -9.00
CA ARG A 108 -17.47 -2.57 -7.74
C ARG A 108 -16.19 -2.76 -6.92
N SER A 109 -15.36 -3.73 -7.30
CA SER A 109 -14.17 -4.21 -6.58
C SER A 109 -12.87 -3.82 -7.26
#